data_AF-A0A3M1WEP4-F1
#
_entry.id   AF-A0A3M1WEP4-F1
#
_cell.length_a   1.000
_cell.length_b   1.000
_cell.length_c   1.000
_cell.angle_alpha   90.00
_cell.angle_beta   90.00
_cell.angle_gamma   90.00
#
_symmetry.space_group_name_H-M   'P 1'
#
loop_
_entity.id
_entity.type
_entity.pdbx_description
1 polymer ?
#
loop_
_entity_poly.entity_id
_entity_poly.type
_entity_poly.pdbx_seq_one_letter_code
_entity_poly.pdbx_strand_id
1 'polypeptide(L)'
;MNSLPTDLERMGQRKRHDMGRIPELWLAPATPGQPELPHLFHYQPALMFECQLQYRDVRAELIHSIEAIYTAWLPEGDEELAVDWSVPAVKTVSHDRLESAPRESIRPYQGHLRLTQRQMDQAQSDLIDYLVSRETLRLFYNPSLKRYSNLGEEREEFLQRILDEVRTQLQPHLKELARRLQLQVEQLREQPLPEDLPTEMAEELDSIRRQLISALENKMDALIMSGTDPTQPSLQIEHDIPIPHEIEGVQQELRQIEQEIFDDLHALLTEHLTRARECEEYEIRLQPTDIKILRRALLWIPVMTSAKAEPKPQPEDDGSDVERDPASC
;
A
#
# COMPACT_ATOMS: atom_id res chain seq x y z
N MET A 1 -32.18 -2.32 -54.79
CA MET A 1 -32.15 -3.00 -53.47
C MET A 1 -30.78 -3.65 -53.35
N ASN A 2 -29.85 -2.91 -52.75
CA ASN A 2 -28.46 -3.30 -52.58
C ASN A 2 -28.32 -4.11 -51.30
N SER A 3 -27.89 -5.36 -51.40
CA SER A 3 -27.42 -6.15 -50.26
C SER A 3 -25.91 -5.97 -50.14
N LEU A 4 -25.49 -5.23 -49.11
CA LEU A 4 -24.10 -5.15 -48.66
C LEU A 4 -23.78 -6.37 -47.79
N PRO A 5 -22.62 -7.04 -47.96
CA PRO A 5 -22.09 -7.97 -46.97
C PRO A 5 -21.17 -7.24 -45.97
N THR A 6 -21.62 -7.24 -44.71
CA THR A 6 -20.92 -7.50 -43.45
C THR A 6 -19.46 -7.05 -43.28
N ASP A 7 -19.29 -5.96 -42.51
CA ASP A 7 -18.04 -5.30 -42.09
C ASP A 7 -17.24 -6.02 -40.96
N LEU A 8 -17.40 -7.32 -40.75
CA LEU A 8 -16.80 -8.02 -39.60
C LEU A 8 -15.62 -8.96 -39.91
N GLU A 9 -15.18 -9.08 -41.18
CA GLU A 9 -14.04 -9.93 -41.54
C GLU A 9 -12.75 -9.16 -41.91
N ARG A 10 -12.73 -7.83 -41.80
CA ARG A 10 -11.55 -7.01 -42.13
C ARG A 10 -10.56 -6.73 -41.00
N MET A 11 -10.79 -7.23 -39.78
CA MET A 11 -9.85 -7.07 -38.65
C MET A 11 -8.96 -8.29 -38.39
N GLY A 12 -8.98 -9.30 -39.27
CA GLY A 12 -8.25 -10.56 -39.08
C GLY A 12 -6.88 -10.68 -39.76
N GLN A 13 -6.28 -9.61 -40.30
CA GLN A 13 -4.99 -9.70 -41.01
C GLN A 13 -4.10 -8.46 -40.84
N ARG A 14 -3.52 -8.26 -39.66
CA ARG A 14 -2.30 -7.43 -39.48
C ARG A 14 -1.37 -7.96 -38.38
N LYS A 15 -1.00 -9.24 -38.45
CA LYS A 15 0.22 -9.76 -37.77
C LYS A 15 0.89 -10.80 -38.65
N ARG A 16 1.37 -10.39 -39.82
CA ARG A 16 2.41 -11.13 -40.53
C ARG A 16 3.76 -10.58 -40.09
N HIS A 17 4.45 -11.44 -39.37
CA HIS A 17 5.85 -11.45 -38.99
C HIS A 17 6.79 -10.57 -39.82
N ASP A 18 7.41 -9.60 -39.15
CA ASP A 18 8.75 -9.10 -39.48
C ASP A 18 9.72 -9.80 -38.51
N MET A 19 9.97 -11.10 -38.71
CA MET A 19 10.82 -11.92 -37.84
C MET A 19 12.29 -11.74 -38.21
N GLY A 20 12.90 -10.68 -37.70
CA GLY A 20 14.36 -10.53 -37.71
C GLY A 20 14.86 -9.12 -37.39
N ARG A 21 14.02 -8.09 -37.47
CA ARG A 21 14.38 -6.74 -37.08
C ARG A 21 13.81 -6.40 -35.72
N ILE A 22 14.70 -6.02 -34.81
CA ILE A 22 14.34 -5.46 -33.52
C ILE A 22 13.69 -4.09 -33.82
N PRO A 23 12.47 -3.84 -33.32
CA PRO A 23 11.82 -2.57 -33.59
C PRO A 23 12.59 -1.44 -32.90
N GLU A 24 12.82 -0.36 -33.63
CA GLU A 24 13.53 0.82 -33.15
C GLU A 24 12.55 1.95 -32.87
N LEU A 25 12.79 2.68 -31.78
CA LEU A 25 11.99 3.82 -31.34
C LEU A 25 12.91 4.96 -30.94
N TRP A 26 12.45 6.19 -31.14
CA TRP A 26 13.20 7.39 -30.83
C TRP A 26 12.46 8.18 -29.75
N LEU A 27 13.19 8.60 -28.72
CA LEU A 27 12.60 9.42 -27.66
C LEU A 27 12.68 10.89 -28.03
N ALA A 28 11.54 11.58 -28.06
CA ALA A 28 11.50 13.02 -28.21
C ALA A 28 12.10 13.72 -26.97
N PRO A 29 12.89 14.80 -27.13
CA PRO A 29 13.44 15.56 -26.01
C PRO A 29 12.33 16.14 -25.11
N ALA A 30 12.64 16.33 -23.82
CA ALA A 30 11.66 16.62 -22.77
C ALA A 30 10.95 17.99 -22.91
N THR A 31 11.47 18.90 -23.74
CA THR A 31 10.95 20.27 -23.86
C THR A 31 10.49 20.55 -25.30
N PRO A 32 9.17 20.54 -25.56
CA PRO A 32 8.66 21.00 -26.84
C PRO A 32 8.93 22.51 -26.98
N GLY A 33 9.70 22.91 -27.99
CA GLY A 33 9.89 24.32 -28.36
C GLY A 33 11.16 25.01 -27.87
N GLN A 34 12.12 24.31 -27.24
CA GLN A 34 13.49 24.83 -27.18
C GLN A 34 14.16 24.66 -28.55
N PRO A 35 14.93 25.65 -29.04
CA PRO A 35 15.73 25.47 -30.25
C PRO A 35 16.72 24.34 -29.98
N GLU A 36 16.45 23.18 -30.58
CA GLU A 36 17.32 22.02 -30.53
C GLU A 36 18.65 22.43 -31.16
N LEU A 37 19.64 22.77 -30.34
CA LEU A 37 20.98 23.09 -30.82
C LEU A 37 21.56 21.79 -31.42
N PRO A 38 21.68 21.69 -32.76
CA PRO A 38 21.83 20.41 -33.46
C PRO A 38 23.23 19.76 -33.33
N HIS A 39 24.03 20.27 -32.40
CA HIS A 39 25.41 19.86 -32.15
C HIS A 39 25.66 19.44 -30.71
N LEU A 40 24.72 19.70 -29.81
CA LEU A 40 24.86 19.34 -28.40
C LEU A 40 24.30 17.95 -28.09
N PHE A 41 23.46 17.38 -28.97
CA PHE A 41 22.80 16.10 -28.72
C PHE A 41 23.26 15.03 -29.69
N HIS A 42 23.46 13.83 -29.16
CA HIS A 42 23.61 12.60 -29.94
C HIS A 42 22.67 11.52 -29.41
N TYR A 43 22.24 10.61 -30.27
CA TYR A 43 21.46 9.45 -29.83
C TYR A 43 22.37 8.41 -29.18
N GLN A 44 21.94 7.88 -28.04
CA GLN A 44 22.55 6.73 -27.37
C GLN A 44 21.53 5.58 -27.30
N PRO A 45 21.94 4.33 -27.62
CA PRO A 45 21.04 3.18 -27.61
C PRO A 45 20.74 2.72 -26.18
N ALA A 46 19.48 2.36 -25.97
CA ALA A 46 18.96 1.74 -24.76
C ALA A 46 17.97 0.64 -25.13
N LEU A 47 17.72 -0.28 -24.21
CA LEU A 47 16.64 -1.24 -24.32
C LEU A 47 15.37 -0.69 -23.70
N MET A 48 14.23 -1.03 -24.28
CA MET A 48 12.91 -0.73 -23.75
C MET A 48 12.05 -1.97 -23.74
N PHE A 49 11.47 -2.28 -22.58
CA PHE A 49 10.50 -3.35 -22.38
C PHE A 49 9.24 -2.79 -21.74
N GLU A 50 8.12 -2.98 -22.41
CA GLU A 50 6.80 -2.70 -21.87
C GLU A 50 6.25 -3.99 -21.28
N CYS A 51 6.04 -3.98 -19.97
CA CYS A 51 5.69 -5.15 -19.18
C CYS A 51 4.34 -4.92 -18.51
N GLN A 52 3.51 -5.97 -18.51
CA GLN A 52 2.35 -6.07 -17.65
C GLN A 52 2.69 -7.01 -16.50
N LEU A 53 2.70 -6.48 -15.28
CA LEU A 53 2.99 -7.17 -14.04
C LEU A 53 1.68 -7.54 -13.37
N GLN A 54 1.42 -8.83 -13.20
CA GLN A 54 0.21 -9.30 -12.55
C GLN A 54 0.52 -9.77 -11.13
N TYR A 55 0.06 -9.04 -10.12
CA TYR A 55 0.13 -9.48 -8.73
C TYR A 55 -1.10 -10.33 -8.43
N ARG A 56 -0.88 -11.62 -8.17
CA ARG A 56 -1.94 -12.57 -7.82
C ARG A 56 -1.63 -13.23 -6.49
N ASP A 57 -2.53 -13.07 -5.53
CA ASP A 57 -2.48 -13.83 -4.28
C ASP A 57 -3.88 -14.39 -3.98
N VAL A 58 -3.95 -15.72 -3.83
CA VAL A 58 -5.21 -16.44 -3.57
C VAL A 58 -5.68 -16.24 -2.13
N ARG A 59 -4.76 -16.05 -1.19
CA ARG A 59 -5.08 -15.85 0.23
C ARG A 59 -5.65 -14.46 0.48
N ALA A 60 -5.09 -13.45 -0.19
CA ALA A 60 -5.57 -12.08 -0.14
C ALA A 60 -6.71 -11.79 -1.14
N GLU A 61 -7.14 -12.79 -1.92
CA GLU A 61 -8.12 -12.66 -3.02
C GLU A 61 -7.80 -11.51 -3.98
N LEU A 62 -6.50 -11.22 -4.15
CA LEU A 62 -6.02 -10.06 -4.89
C LEU A 62 -5.64 -10.46 -6.31
N ILE A 63 -6.18 -9.72 -7.28
CA ILE A 63 -5.71 -9.72 -8.67
C ILE A 63 -5.49 -8.27 -9.08
N HIS A 64 -4.23 -7.89 -9.23
CA HIS A 64 -3.84 -6.54 -9.64
C HIS A 64 -2.91 -6.61 -10.84
N SER A 65 -3.06 -5.68 -11.78
CA SER A 65 -2.23 -5.62 -13.00
C SER A 65 -1.68 -4.21 -13.16
N ILE A 66 -0.37 -4.10 -13.31
CA ILE A 66 0.33 -2.82 -13.54
C ILE A 66 1.03 -2.91 -14.88
N GLU A 67 0.84 -1.90 -15.72
CA GLU A 67 1.62 -1.75 -16.96
C GLU A 67 2.75 -0.74 -16.71
N ALA A 68 3.98 -1.16 -16.98
CA ALA A 68 5.18 -0.38 -16.71
C ALA A 68 6.18 -0.50 -17.86
N ILE A 69 6.88 0.59 -18.14
CA ILE A 69 7.94 0.65 -19.15
C ILE A 69 9.29 0.66 -18.42
N TYR A 70 10.09 -0.36 -18.66
CA TYR A 70 11.46 -0.47 -18.16
C TYR A 70 12.43 -0.11 -19.27
N THR A 71 13.43 0.71 -18.92
CA THR A 71 14.50 1.10 -19.84
C THR A 71 15.86 0.90 -19.20
N ALA A 72 16.86 0.49 -19.98
CA ALA A 72 18.23 0.36 -19.49
C ALA A 72 19.22 0.68 -20.62
N TRP A 73 20.36 1.25 -20.26
CA TRP A 73 21.40 1.58 -21.24
C TRP A 73 21.98 0.30 -21.84
N LEU A 74 22.24 0.33 -23.15
CA LEU A 74 22.93 -0.77 -23.79
C LEU A 74 24.44 -0.67 -23.46
N PRO A 75 25.07 -1.71 -22.88
CA PRO A 75 26.50 -1.68 -22.60
C PRO A 75 27.31 -1.64 -23.90
N GLU A 76 28.44 -0.92 -23.87
CA GLU A 76 29.38 -0.83 -24.99
C GLU A 76 30.29 -2.07 -24.97
N GLY A 77 29.99 -3.06 -25.83
CA GLY A 77 30.82 -4.28 -25.95
C GLY A 77 30.12 -5.42 -26.70
N ASP A 78 30.91 -6.32 -27.30
CA ASP A 78 30.41 -7.42 -28.15
C ASP A 78 30.26 -8.76 -27.41
N GLU A 79 30.81 -8.91 -26.19
CA GLU A 79 31.05 -10.25 -25.63
C GLU A 79 29.90 -10.78 -24.74
N GLU A 80 29.30 -9.98 -23.87
CA GLU A 80 28.12 -10.39 -23.07
C GLU A 80 27.21 -9.18 -22.75
N LEU A 81 25.90 -9.36 -22.93
CA LEU A 81 24.92 -8.30 -22.67
C LEU A 81 24.54 -8.29 -21.18
N ALA A 82 25.43 -7.81 -20.32
CA ALA A 82 25.14 -7.57 -18.91
C ALA A 82 24.40 -6.24 -18.74
N VAL A 83 23.07 -6.27 -18.78
CA VAL A 83 22.23 -5.06 -18.64
C VAL A 83 22.00 -4.75 -17.16
N ASP A 84 22.39 -3.56 -16.73
CA ASP A 84 22.05 -3.08 -15.39
C ASP A 84 20.66 -2.43 -15.37
N TRP A 85 19.66 -3.24 -15.00
CA TRP A 85 18.27 -2.80 -14.85
C TRP A 85 18.03 -1.88 -13.63
N SER A 86 19.02 -1.73 -12.75
CA SER A 86 18.89 -0.84 -11.58
C SER A 86 19.05 0.64 -11.93
N VAL A 87 19.69 0.96 -13.06
CA VAL A 87 19.91 2.32 -13.54
C VAL A 87 19.05 2.55 -14.79
N PRO A 88 17.84 3.12 -14.66
CA PRO A 88 16.98 3.32 -15.81
C PRO A 88 17.57 4.37 -16.74
N ALA A 89 17.54 4.09 -18.05
CA ALA A 89 17.98 5.05 -19.05
C ALA A 89 17.07 6.29 -19.09
N VAL A 90 15.77 6.07 -18.87
CA VAL A 90 14.75 7.11 -18.73
C VAL A 90 13.79 6.72 -17.61
N LYS A 91 13.63 7.60 -16.62
CA LYS A 91 12.75 7.35 -15.45
C LYS A 91 11.27 7.26 -15.81
N THR A 92 10.83 8.02 -16.81
CA THR A 92 9.42 8.05 -17.23
C THR A 92 9.35 8.20 -18.74
N VAL A 93 8.83 7.17 -19.40
CA VAL A 93 8.60 7.15 -20.85
C VAL A 93 7.10 7.26 -21.08
N SER A 94 6.66 8.32 -21.74
CA SER A 94 5.27 8.47 -22.19
C SER A 94 5.18 7.98 -23.64
N HIS A 95 4.14 7.22 -23.98
CA HIS A 95 3.92 6.74 -25.35
C HIS A 95 3.89 7.88 -26.38
N ASP A 96 3.37 9.05 -26.00
CA ASP A 96 3.29 10.24 -26.86
C ASP A 96 4.67 10.81 -27.25
N ARG A 97 5.72 10.43 -26.53
CA ARG A 97 7.10 10.86 -26.79
C ARG A 97 7.88 9.84 -27.62
N LEU A 98 7.30 8.69 -27.94
CA LEU A 98 7.93 7.65 -28.74
C LEU A 98 7.64 7.88 -30.22
N GLU A 99 8.68 8.22 -30.96
CA GLU A 99 8.66 8.44 -32.40
C GLU A 99 9.15 7.18 -33.13
N SER A 100 8.67 6.99 -34.37
CA SER A 100 9.05 5.88 -35.24
C SER A 100 10.19 6.22 -36.20
N ALA A 101 10.73 7.44 -36.11
CA ALA A 101 11.85 7.91 -36.91
C ALA A 101 12.73 8.88 -36.09
N PRO A 102 14.05 8.97 -36.40
CA PRO A 102 14.94 9.93 -35.78
C PRO A 102 14.59 11.36 -36.22
N ARG A 103 14.89 12.34 -35.36
CA ARG A 103 14.86 13.76 -35.74
C ARG A 103 16.17 14.15 -36.43
N GLU A 104 16.06 14.89 -37.54
CA GLU A 104 17.21 15.31 -38.35
C GLU A 104 18.17 16.27 -37.62
N SER A 105 17.68 16.93 -36.57
CA SER A 105 18.40 17.87 -35.72
C SER A 105 19.38 17.20 -34.74
N ILE A 106 19.28 15.89 -34.50
CA ILE A 106 20.10 15.18 -33.50
C ILE A 106 21.15 14.32 -34.21
N ARG A 107 22.38 14.30 -33.70
CA ARG A 107 23.44 13.50 -34.31
C ARG A 107 23.14 12.00 -34.15
N PRO A 108 23.31 11.19 -35.21
CA PRO A 108 23.18 9.74 -35.10
C PRO A 108 24.26 9.17 -34.19
N TYR A 109 23.96 8.02 -33.60
CA TYR A 109 24.94 7.25 -32.83
C TYR A 109 26.12 6.84 -33.72
N GLN A 110 27.35 7.04 -33.24
CA GLN A 110 28.57 6.75 -33.99
C GLN A 110 29.22 5.41 -33.61
N GLY A 111 28.71 4.72 -32.60
CA GLY A 111 29.24 3.43 -32.18
C GLY A 111 28.72 2.26 -33.03
N HIS A 112 29.37 1.10 -32.89
CA HIS A 112 28.89 -0.13 -33.49
C HIS A 112 27.78 -0.72 -32.63
N LEU A 113 26.58 -0.83 -33.19
CA LEU A 113 25.46 -1.51 -32.57
C LEU A 113 25.26 -2.87 -33.26
N ARG A 114 25.52 -3.96 -32.52
CA ARG A 114 25.20 -5.32 -32.95
C ARG A 114 24.30 -5.98 -31.91
N LEU A 115 23.00 -5.72 -32.02
CA LEU A 115 21.99 -6.34 -31.18
C LEU A 115 21.34 -7.50 -31.92
N THR A 116 21.55 -8.71 -31.43
CA THR A 116 20.95 -9.94 -31.97
C THR A 116 19.65 -10.28 -31.25
N GLN A 117 18.80 -11.07 -31.89
CA GLN A 117 17.57 -11.57 -31.26
C GLN A 117 17.86 -12.36 -29.98
N ARG A 118 18.95 -13.15 -29.96
CA ARG A 118 19.39 -13.90 -28.80
C ARG A 118 19.75 -12.99 -27.61
N GLN A 119 20.43 -11.87 -27.88
CA GLN A 119 20.75 -10.89 -26.84
C GLN A 119 19.48 -10.19 -26.30
N MET A 120 18.48 -9.94 -27.15
CA MET A 120 17.18 -9.43 -26.69
C MET A 120 16.44 -10.43 -25.81
N ASP A 121 16.47 -11.71 -26.17
CA ASP A 121 15.84 -12.76 -25.36
C ASP A 121 16.57 -12.93 -24.01
N GLN A 122 17.91 -12.78 -23.99
CA GLN A 122 18.70 -12.74 -22.75
C GLN A 122 18.33 -11.55 -21.87
N ALA A 123 18.32 -10.33 -22.44
CA ALA A 123 17.93 -9.12 -21.72
C ALA A 123 16.53 -9.22 -21.11
N GLN A 124 15.61 -9.87 -21.83
CA GLN A 124 14.26 -10.13 -21.36
C GLN A 124 14.25 -11.06 -20.14
N SER A 125 15.04 -12.14 -20.18
CA SER A 125 15.18 -13.05 -19.02
C SER A 125 15.78 -12.32 -17.83
N ASP A 126 16.84 -11.53 -18.05
CA ASP A 126 17.50 -10.76 -17.00
C ASP A 126 16.56 -9.74 -16.36
N LEU A 127 15.69 -9.11 -17.16
CA LEU A 127 14.65 -8.20 -16.66
C LEU A 127 13.62 -8.94 -15.81
N ILE A 128 13.17 -10.12 -16.25
CA ILE A 128 12.21 -10.94 -15.48
C ILE A 128 12.81 -11.32 -14.13
N ASP A 129 14.05 -11.79 -14.12
CA ASP A 129 14.77 -12.15 -12.88
C ASP A 129 14.96 -10.94 -11.96
N TYR A 130 15.31 -9.79 -12.55
CA TYR A 130 15.39 -8.52 -11.83
C TYR A 130 14.06 -8.14 -11.16
N LEU A 131 12.95 -8.18 -11.91
CA LEU A 131 11.62 -7.83 -11.41
C LEU A 131 11.17 -8.78 -10.31
N VAL A 132 11.35 -10.09 -10.49
CA VAL A 132 10.99 -11.09 -9.45
C VAL A 132 11.78 -10.88 -8.16
N SER A 133 13.03 -10.42 -8.26
CA SER A 133 13.88 -10.21 -7.08
C SER A 133 13.58 -8.92 -6.31
N ARG A 134 13.08 -7.88 -6.96
CA ARG A 134 12.92 -6.53 -6.38
C ARG A 134 11.49 -6.04 -6.24
N GLU A 135 10.59 -6.44 -7.13
CA GLU A 135 9.22 -5.97 -7.11
C GLU A 135 8.39 -6.80 -6.11
N THR A 136 8.01 -6.14 -5.02
CA THR A 136 7.21 -6.70 -3.94
C THR A 136 6.06 -5.75 -3.63
N LEU A 137 4.84 -6.27 -3.63
CA LEU A 137 3.66 -5.52 -3.25
C LEU A 137 3.39 -5.74 -1.76
N ARG A 138 3.29 -4.64 -1.00
CA ARG A 138 3.05 -4.69 0.45
C ARG A 138 1.58 -4.50 0.75
N LEU A 139 1.05 -5.38 1.60
CA LEU A 139 -0.28 -5.31 2.20
C LEU A 139 -0.15 -5.39 3.71
N PHE A 140 -1.22 -5.05 4.41
CA PHE A 140 -1.37 -5.32 5.83
C PHE A 140 -2.31 -6.52 6.05
N TYR A 141 -2.00 -7.31 7.07
CA TYR A 141 -2.74 -8.49 7.44
C TYR A 141 -3.02 -8.47 8.94
N ASN A 142 -4.26 -8.78 9.32
CA ASN A 142 -4.62 -9.02 10.71
C ASN A 142 -4.71 -10.53 10.95
N PRO A 143 -3.80 -11.14 11.75
CA PRO A 143 -3.77 -12.59 11.97
C PRO A 143 -4.97 -13.11 12.77
N SER A 144 -5.46 -12.32 13.72
CA SER A 144 -6.60 -12.69 14.55
C SER A 144 -7.91 -12.78 13.76
N LEU A 145 -8.13 -11.85 12.82
CA LEU A 145 -9.37 -11.76 12.03
C LEU A 145 -9.23 -12.36 10.62
N LYS A 146 -8.01 -12.73 10.22
CA LYS A 146 -7.66 -13.27 8.90
C LYS A 146 -8.12 -12.36 7.76
N ARG A 147 -7.98 -11.05 7.95
CA ARG A 147 -8.35 -10.00 6.98
C ARG A 147 -7.11 -9.37 6.39
N TYR A 148 -7.17 -9.04 5.10
CA TYR A 148 -6.12 -8.34 4.36
C TYR A 148 -6.55 -6.89 4.07
N SER A 149 -5.56 -6.02 3.89
CA SER A 149 -5.77 -4.64 3.44
C SER A 149 -6.05 -4.59 1.95
N ASN A 150 -6.67 -3.50 1.53
CA ASN A 150 -6.77 -3.15 0.12
C ASN A 150 -5.42 -2.64 -0.41
N LEU A 151 -5.28 -2.59 -1.73
CA LEU A 151 -4.09 -2.07 -2.40
C LEU A 151 -3.86 -0.60 -2.07
N GLY A 152 -2.69 -0.27 -1.53
CA GLY A 152 -2.34 1.11 -1.20
C GLY A 152 -3.15 1.72 -0.05
N GLU A 153 -3.93 0.90 0.67
CA GLU A 153 -4.58 1.31 1.92
C GLU A 153 -3.51 1.60 2.96
N GLU A 154 -3.58 2.77 3.59
CA GLU A 154 -2.66 3.11 4.67
C GLU A 154 -2.95 2.25 5.91
N ARG A 155 -1.93 2.05 6.75
CA ARG A 155 -2.07 1.22 7.96
C ARG A 155 -3.22 1.69 8.86
N GLU A 156 -3.40 2.99 8.99
CA GLU A 156 -4.45 3.58 9.83
C GLU A 156 -5.85 3.32 9.27
N GLU A 157 -6.03 3.43 7.95
CA GLU A 157 -7.30 3.16 7.26
C GLU A 157 -7.68 1.67 7.40
N PHE A 158 -6.71 0.78 7.23
CA PHE A 158 -6.91 -0.66 7.43
C PHE A 158 -7.36 -0.99 8.85
N LEU A 159 -6.70 -0.42 9.86
CA LEU A 159 -7.05 -0.61 11.26
C LEU A 159 -8.44 -0.07 11.58
N GLN A 160 -8.81 1.10 11.05
CA GLN A 160 -10.16 1.66 11.24
C GLN A 160 -11.23 0.74 10.66
N ARG A 161 -11.04 0.24 9.43
CA ARG A 161 -11.97 -0.70 8.81
C ARG A 161 -12.13 -1.99 9.62
N ILE A 162 -11.03 -2.52 10.14
CA ILE A 162 -11.06 -3.68 11.03
C ILE A 162 -11.82 -3.37 12.32
N LEU A 163 -11.57 -2.22 12.94
CA LEU A 163 -12.25 -1.80 14.17
C LEU A 163 -13.76 -1.69 13.95
N ASP A 164 -14.20 -1.17 12.80
CA ASP A 164 -15.62 -1.07 12.47
C ASP A 164 -16.26 -2.45 12.21
N GLU A 165 -15.53 -3.38 11.58
CA GLU A 165 -15.98 -4.77 11.43
C GLU A 165 -16.13 -5.45 12.80
N VAL A 166 -15.14 -5.28 13.69
CA VAL A 166 -15.16 -5.81 15.05
C VAL A 166 -16.32 -5.21 15.85
N ARG A 167 -16.54 -3.90 15.77
CA ARG A 167 -17.71 -3.24 16.39
C ARG A 167 -19.02 -3.84 15.93
N THR A 168 -19.15 -4.12 14.63
CA THR A 168 -20.34 -4.75 14.06
C THR A 168 -20.55 -6.17 14.60
N GLN A 169 -19.47 -6.94 14.76
CA GLN A 169 -19.52 -8.27 15.36
C GLN A 169 -19.81 -8.24 16.87
N LEU A 170 -19.40 -7.17 17.56
CA LEU A 170 -19.61 -6.98 19.00
C LEU A 170 -21.04 -6.60 19.38
N GLN A 171 -21.76 -5.90 18.49
CA GLN A 171 -23.15 -5.48 18.72
C GLN A 171 -24.09 -6.57 19.28
N PRO A 172 -24.15 -7.80 18.73
CA PRO A 172 -24.99 -8.87 19.30
C PRO A 172 -24.56 -9.30 20.70
N HIS A 173 -23.25 -9.34 20.99
CA HIS A 173 -22.73 -9.70 22.31
C HIS A 173 -23.08 -8.62 23.35
N LEU A 174 -22.97 -7.36 22.98
CA LEU A 174 -23.38 -6.24 23.81
C LEU A 174 -24.89 -6.27 24.09
N LYS A 175 -25.71 -6.61 23.09
CA LYS A 175 -27.16 -6.79 23.28
C LYS A 175 -27.50 -7.94 24.23
N GLU A 176 -26.75 -9.03 24.21
CA GLU A 176 -26.97 -10.15 25.14
C GLU A 176 -26.57 -9.79 26.57
N LEU A 177 -25.46 -9.07 26.76
CA LEU A 177 -25.10 -8.50 28.07
C LEU A 177 -26.18 -7.54 28.57
N ALA A 178 -26.70 -6.68 27.69
CA ALA A 178 -27.79 -5.77 28.01
C ALA A 178 -29.07 -6.50 28.42
N ARG A 179 -29.42 -7.58 27.72
CA ARG A 179 -30.56 -8.43 28.06
C ARG A 179 -30.38 -9.10 29.43
N ARG A 180 -29.17 -9.56 29.75
CA ARG A 180 -28.86 -10.14 31.07
C ARG A 180 -29.01 -9.10 32.18
N LEU A 181 -28.51 -7.89 31.97
CA LEU A 181 -28.68 -6.77 32.91
C LEU A 181 -30.16 -6.47 33.14
N GLN A 182 -30.94 -6.35 32.08
CA GLN A 182 -32.38 -6.10 32.17
C GLN A 182 -33.09 -7.18 32.98
N LEU A 183 -32.73 -8.45 32.81
CA LEU A 183 -33.32 -9.55 33.59
C LEU A 183 -32.94 -9.46 35.08
N GLN A 184 -31.69 -9.15 35.41
CA GLN A 184 -31.25 -8.99 36.81
C GLN A 184 -31.89 -7.77 37.48
N VAL A 185 -32.00 -6.66 36.73
CA VAL A 185 -32.71 -5.46 37.18
C VAL A 185 -34.19 -5.72 37.40
N GLU A 186 -34.85 -6.49 36.53
CA GLU A 186 -36.27 -6.83 36.71
C GLU A 186 -36.48 -7.73 37.94
N GLN A 187 -35.57 -8.68 38.19
CA GLN A 187 -35.59 -9.48 39.41
C GLN A 187 -35.47 -8.61 40.67
N LEU A 188 -34.64 -7.56 40.63
CA LEU A 188 -34.54 -6.58 41.72
C LEU A 188 -35.78 -5.70 41.86
N ARG A 189 -36.54 -5.45 40.78
CA ARG A 189 -37.82 -4.73 40.83
C ARG A 189 -38.91 -5.57 41.52
N GLU A 190 -38.90 -6.88 41.27
CA GLU A 190 -39.86 -7.83 41.86
C GLU A 190 -39.57 -8.17 43.33
N GLN A 191 -38.37 -7.88 43.84
CA GLN A 191 -38.08 -8.05 45.27
C GLN A 191 -38.99 -7.13 46.11
N PRO A 192 -39.74 -7.68 47.09
CA PRO A 192 -40.59 -6.89 47.96
C PRO A 192 -39.75 -6.07 48.93
N LEU A 193 -40.15 -4.81 49.12
CA LEU A 193 -39.67 -3.98 50.23
C LEU A 193 -40.18 -4.58 51.56
N PRO A 194 -39.47 -4.33 52.69
CA PRO A 194 -39.91 -4.79 54.01
C PRO A 194 -41.38 -4.44 54.30
N GLU A 195 -42.19 -5.41 54.72
CA GLU A 195 -43.64 -5.23 54.99
C GLU A 195 -43.95 -4.22 56.10
N ASP A 196 -42.97 -3.90 56.97
CA ASP A 196 -43.14 -3.04 58.14
C ASP A 196 -42.95 -1.53 57.85
N LEU A 197 -42.86 -1.12 56.58
CA LEU A 197 -42.61 0.27 56.20
C LEU A 197 -43.91 1.10 56.09
N PRO A 198 -43.94 2.34 56.63
CA PRO A 198 -45.01 3.30 56.35
C PRO A 198 -45.15 3.54 54.84
N THR A 199 -46.38 3.64 54.34
CA THR A 199 -46.69 3.76 52.90
C THR A 199 -45.95 4.91 52.23
N GLU A 200 -45.83 6.07 52.89
CA GLU A 200 -45.12 7.25 52.38
C GLU A 200 -43.62 6.97 52.21
N MET A 201 -43.01 6.24 53.15
CA MET A 201 -41.60 5.87 53.09
C MET A 201 -41.38 4.83 52.00
N ALA A 202 -42.25 3.83 51.88
CA ALA A 202 -42.18 2.84 50.81
C ALA A 202 -42.22 3.46 49.41
N GLU A 203 -43.06 4.48 49.18
CA GLU A 203 -43.14 5.21 47.90
C GLU A 203 -41.86 6.00 47.60
N GLU A 204 -41.27 6.66 48.60
CA GLU A 204 -39.98 7.35 48.47
C GLU A 204 -38.86 6.36 48.15
N LEU A 205 -38.79 5.22 48.85
CA LEU A 205 -37.77 4.20 48.61
C LEU A 205 -37.89 3.58 47.21
N ASP A 206 -39.10 3.33 46.74
CA ASP A 206 -39.36 2.86 45.38
C ASP A 206 -38.98 3.91 44.31
N SER A 207 -39.15 5.20 44.60
CA SER A 207 -38.72 6.27 43.71
C SER A 207 -37.19 6.30 43.54
N ILE A 208 -36.44 6.14 44.64
CA ILE A 208 -34.98 6.07 44.64
C ILE A 208 -34.52 4.82 43.88
N ARG A 209 -35.13 3.65 44.15
CA ARG A 209 -34.83 2.40 43.43
C ARG A 209 -35.02 2.56 41.92
N ARG A 210 -36.12 3.17 41.47
CA ARG A 210 -36.38 3.44 40.05
C ARG A 210 -35.34 4.37 39.41
N GLN A 211 -34.91 5.42 40.12
CA GLN A 211 -33.89 6.35 39.61
C GLN A 211 -32.53 5.66 39.39
N LEU A 212 -32.10 4.83 40.34
CA LEU A 212 -30.84 4.08 40.23
C LEU A 212 -30.84 3.13 39.03
N ILE A 213 -31.97 2.43 38.84
CA ILE A 213 -32.16 1.52 37.71
C ILE A 213 -32.11 2.26 36.37
N SER A 214 -32.82 3.38 36.25
CA SER A 214 -32.83 4.16 35.00
C SER A 214 -31.46 4.77 34.69
N ALA A 215 -30.68 5.14 35.70
CA ALA A 215 -29.30 5.61 35.49
C ALA A 215 -28.40 4.52 34.90
N LEU A 216 -28.55 3.27 35.37
CA LEU A 216 -27.81 2.12 34.86
C LEU A 216 -28.20 1.79 33.41
N GLU A 217 -29.50 1.77 33.10
CA GLU A 217 -30.02 1.55 31.74
C GLU A 217 -29.46 2.59 30.75
N ASN A 218 -29.55 3.88 31.10
CA ASN A 218 -29.05 4.98 30.26
C ASN A 218 -27.54 4.89 30.00
N LYS A 219 -26.77 4.50 31.02
CA LYS A 219 -25.31 4.36 30.93
C LYS A 219 -24.93 3.20 30.00
N MET A 220 -25.69 2.12 30.03
CA MET A 220 -25.45 0.95 29.19
C MET A 220 -25.82 1.24 27.72
N ASP A 221 -26.95 1.92 27.48
CA ASP A 221 -27.33 2.38 26.14
C ASP A 221 -26.28 3.34 25.56
N ALA A 222 -25.74 4.25 26.37
CA ALA A 222 -24.67 5.14 25.96
C ALA A 222 -23.41 4.38 25.52
N LEU A 223 -23.04 3.30 26.21
CA LEU A 223 -21.87 2.49 25.84
C LEU A 223 -22.09 1.70 24.55
N ILE A 224 -23.29 1.15 24.36
CA ILE A 224 -23.68 0.43 23.13
C ILE A 224 -23.70 1.37 21.93
N MET A 225 -24.18 2.60 22.12
CA MET A 225 -24.27 3.61 21.05
C MET A 225 -22.93 4.30 20.76
N SER A 226 -22.12 4.57 21.79
CA SER A 226 -20.89 5.34 21.64
C SER A 226 -19.74 4.52 21.05
N GLY A 227 -19.70 3.19 21.25
CA GLY A 227 -18.67 2.32 20.69
C GLY A 227 -17.22 2.76 21.00
N THR A 228 -17.08 3.58 22.04
CA THR A 228 -15.85 4.24 22.47
C THR A 228 -15.10 3.40 23.50
N ASP A 229 -13.79 3.66 23.57
CA ASP A 229 -12.82 3.02 24.44
C ASP A 229 -13.35 2.87 25.89
N PRO A 230 -13.44 1.64 26.44
CA PRO A 230 -13.91 1.40 27.81
C PRO A 230 -12.94 1.91 28.89
N THR A 231 -11.80 2.49 28.47
CA THR A 231 -10.75 3.02 29.34
C THR A 231 -11.05 4.42 29.89
N GLN A 232 -12.16 5.06 29.52
CA GLN A 232 -12.54 6.31 30.17
C GLN A 232 -13.04 6.06 31.61
N PRO A 233 -12.38 6.62 32.64
CA PRO A 233 -12.74 6.40 34.05
C PRO A 233 -14.00 7.16 34.51
N SER A 234 -14.76 7.75 33.59
CA SER A 234 -15.86 8.68 33.88
C SER A 234 -17.16 8.02 34.34
N LEU A 235 -17.12 6.73 34.70
CA LEU A 235 -18.29 5.92 34.98
C LEU A 235 -18.54 5.67 36.48
N GLN A 236 -18.03 6.51 37.36
CA GLN A 236 -18.53 6.52 38.75
C GLN A 236 -19.88 7.22 38.75
N ILE A 237 -20.95 6.48 39.03
CA ILE A 237 -22.23 7.09 39.38
C ILE A 237 -21.98 7.79 40.72
N GLU A 238 -21.82 9.12 40.71
CA GLU A 238 -21.86 9.93 41.92
C GLU A 238 -23.26 9.80 42.52
N HIS A 239 -23.39 8.85 43.45
CA HIS A 239 -24.59 8.67 44.24
C HIS A 239 -24.58 9.73 45.35
N ASP A 240 -24.90 10.97 45.01
CA ASP A 240 -25.04 12.07 45.98
C ASP A 240 -26.44 12.09 46.64
N ILE A 241 -27.20 11.00 46.46
CA ILE A 241 -28.52 10.81 47.06
C ILE A 241 -28.30 10.25 48.47
N PRO A 242 -28.82 10.87 49.55
CA PRO A 242 -28.84 10.28 50.88
C PRO A 242 -29.67 8.99 50.86
N ILE A 243 -29.05 7.85 51.16
CA ILE A 243 -29.69 6.54 51.04
C ILE A 243 -30.10 6.05 52.42
N PRO A 244 -31.39 5.75 52.64
CA PRO A 244 -31.85 5.11 53.88
C PRO A 244 -31.26 3.70 54.05
N HIS A 245 -31.01 3.30 55.29
CA HIS A 245 -30.42 1.98 55.61
C HIS A 245 -31.26 0.81 55.08
N GLU A 246 -32.57 0.99 54.89
CA GLU A 246 -33.44 -0.06 54.33
C GLU A 246 -33.21 -0.35 52.84
N ILE A 247 -32.63 0.58 52.06
CA ILE A 247 -32.27 0.37 50.64
C ILE A 247 -30.80 0.00 50.48
N GLU A 248 -29.99 0.08 51.53
CA GLU A 248 -28.55 -0.13 51.46
C GLU A 248 -28.19 -1.50 50.86
N GLY A 249 -28.99 -2.54 51.15
CA GLY A 249 -28.85 -3.87 50.54
C GLY A 249 -29.12 -3.88 49.03
N VAL A 250 -30.23 -3.30 48.58
CA VAL A 250 -30.58 -3.18 47.15
C VAL A 250 -29.52 -2.35 46.40
N GLN A 251 -28.98 -1.31 47.05
CA GLN A 251 -27.92 -0.50 46.47
C GLN A 251 -26.60 -1.26 46.38
N GLN A 252 -26.28 -2.13 47.33
CA GLN A 252 -25.10 -3.00 47.25
C GLN A 252 -25.26 -4.07 46.15
N GLU A 253 -26.44 -4.68 46.03
CA GLU A 253 -26.75 -5.63 44.95
C GLU A 253 -26.67 -4.97 43.56
N LEU A 254 -27.24 -3.77 43.41
CA LEU A 254 -27.12 -2.98 42.17
C LEU A 254 -25.65 -2.67 41.85
N ARG A 255 -24.84 -2.29 42.84
CA ARG A 255 -23.41 -2.03 42.65
C ARG A 255 -22.63 -3.29 42.25
N GLN A 256 -22.99 -4.46 42.79
CA GLN A 256 -22.35 -5.72 42.40
C GLN A 256 -22.71 -6.11 40.97
N ILE A 257 -23.99 -6.03 40.60
CA ILE A 257 -24.46 -6.32 39.22
C ILE A 257 -23.81 -5.35 38.23
N GLU A 258 -23.74 -4.07 38.60
CA GLU A 258 -23.02 -3.07 37.80
C GLU A 258 -21.56 -3.49 37.60
N GLN A 259 -20.82 -3.75 38.67
CA GLN A 259 -19.41 -4.14 38.59
C GLN A 259 -19.19 -5.39 37.75
N GLU A 260 -19.96 -6.45 37.96
CA GLU A 260 -19.84 -7.72 37.22
C GLU A 260 -20.00 -7.49 35.70
N ILE A 261 -21.02 -6.73 35.31
CA ILE A 261 -21.32 -6.48 33.89
C ILE A 261 -20.30 -5.53 33.28
N PHE A 262 -19.79 -4.56 34.05
CA PHE A 262 -18.71 -3.68 33.61
C PHE A 262 -17.40 -4.44 33.39
N ASP A 263 -17.06 -5.36 34.29
CA ASP A 263 -15.88 -6.20 34.16
C ASP A 263 -16.00 -7.13 32.94
N ASP A 264 -17.16 -7.77 32.75
CA ASP A 264 -17.46 -8.59 31.58
C ASP A 264 -17.35 -7.80 30.27
N LEU A 265 -17.93 -6.59 30.22
CA LEU A 265 -17.89 -5.71 29.06
C LEU A 265 -16.46 -5.24 28.78
N HIS A 266 -15.72 -4.85 29.81
CA HIS A 266 -14.33 -4.41 29.67
C HIS A 266 -13.43 -5.55 29.18
N ALA A 267 -13.59 -6.76 29.72
CA ALA A 267 -12.85 -7.94 29.27
C ALA A 267 -13.11 -8.24 27.79
N LEU A 268 -14.39 -8.24 27.40
CA LEU A 268 -14.82 -8.51 26.03
C LEU A 268 -14.30 -7.45 25.05
N LEU A 269 -14.45 -6.16 25.37
CA LEU A 269 -13.91 -5.09 24.53
C LEU A 269 -12.39 -5.12 24.45
N THR A 270 -11.70 -5.37 25.56
CA THR A 270 -10.23 -5.44 25.59
C THR A 270 -9.72 -6.57 24.71
N GLU A 271 -10.32 -7.76 24.80
CA GLU A 271 -9.97 -8.90 23.96
C GLU A 271 -10.13 -8.59 22.47
N HIS A 272 -11.30 -8.05 22.09
CA HIS A 272 -11.62 -7.77 20.69
C HIS A 272 -10.81 -6.60 20.11
N LEU A 273 -10.58 -5.52 20.88
CA LEU A 273 -9.75 -4.39 20.45
C LEU A 273 -8.27 -4.78 20.36
N THR A 274 -7.78 -5.66 21.24
CA THR A 274 -6.41 -6.17 21.15
C THR A 274 -6.22 -6.96 19.86
N ARG A 275 -7.15 -7.88 19.54
CA ARG A 275 -7.17 -8.62 18.27
C ARG A 275 -7.27 -7.70 17.05
N ALA A 276 -8.06 -6.62 17.13
CA ALA A 276 -8.21 -5.66 16.05
C ALA A 276 -6.92 -4.86 15.75
N ARG A 277 -6.12 -4.58 16.79
CA ARG A 277 -4.87 -3.81 16.69
C ARG A 277 -3.69 -4.61 16.14
N GLU A 278 -3.80 -5.94 16.11
CA GLU A 278 -2.78 -6.78 15.49
C GLU A 278 -2.70 -6.51 13.99
N CYS A 279 -1.50 -6.19 13.51
CA CYS A 279 -1.25 -5.83 12.14
C CYS A 279 0.17 -6.25 11.77
N GLU A 280 0.26 -7.12 10.77
CA GLU A 280 1.49 -7.63 10.20
C GLU A 280 1.62 -7.16 8.76
N GLU A 281 2.86 -6.92 8.31
CA GLU A 281 3.13 -6.65 6.90
C GLU A 281 3.15 -7.96 6.11
N TYR A 282 2.41 -8.00 5.01
CA TYR A 282 2.32 -9.14 4.11
C TYR A 282 2.86 -8.76 2.74
N GLU A 283 3.95 -9.40 2.33
CA GLU A 283 4.61 -9.13 1.05
C GLU A 283 4.18 -10.15 -0.01
N ILE A 284 3.63 -9.65 -1.12
CA ILE A 284 3.31 -10.42 -2.31
C ILE A 284 4.46 -10.25 -3.31
N ARG A 285 5.12 -11.36 -3.63
CA ARG A 285 6.20 -11.39 -4.63
C ARG A 285 5.67 -11.75 -6.00
N LEU A 286 6.20 -11.09 -7.04
CA LEU A 286 5.92 -11.47 -8.41
C LEU A 286 6.51 -12.84 -8.74
N GLN A 287 5.77 -13.62 -9.52
CA GLN A 287 6.29 -14.85 -10.13
C GLN A 287 6.68 -14.58 -11.59
N PRO A 288 7.68 -15.30 -12.13
CA PRO A 288 8.06 -15.17 -13.53
C PRO A 288 6.89 -15.36 -14.51
N THR A 289 5.94 -16.23 -14.18
CA THR A 289 4.76 -16.54 -15.01
C THR A 289 3.75 -15.39 -15.08
N ASP A 290 3.80 -14.47 -14.12
CA ASP A 290 2.86 -13.37 -13.99
C ASP A 290 3.39 -12.07 -14.63
N ILE A 291 4.58 -12.12 -15.23
CA ILE A 291 5.19 -11.03 -15.99
C ILE A 291 4.97 -11.28 -17.47
N LYS A 292 4.21 -10.39 -18.12
CA LYS A 292 3.96 -10.46 -19.57
C LYS A 292 4.67 -9.31 -20.27
N ILE A 293 5.55 -9.65 -21.20
CA ILE A 293 6.20 -8.67 -22.07
C ILE A 293 5.26 -8.33 -23.23
N LEU A 294 4.74 -7.10 -23.24
CA LEU A 294 3.85 -6.60 -24.28
C LEU A 294 4.64 -6.13 -25.50
N ARG A 295 5.73 -5.42 -25.24
CA ARG A 295 6.59 -4.82 -26.28
C ARG A 295 8.04 -4.86 -25.85
N ARG A 296 8.92 -5.08 -26.82
CA ARG A 296 10.37 -4.97 -26.68
C ARG A 296 10.91 -4.19 -27.86
N ALA A 297 11.77 -3.22 -27.62
CA ALA A 297 12.32 -2.35 -28.64
C ALA A 297 13.72 -1.84 -28.27
N LEU A 298 14.47 -1.46 -29.29
CA LEU A 298 15.62 -0.59 -29.13
C LEU A 298 15.12 0.85 -29.03
N LEU A 299 15.54 1.56 -27.98
CA LEU A 299 15.18 2.95 -27.73
C LEU A 299 16.40 3.85 -27.93
N TRP A 300 16.27 4.82 -28.82
CA TRP A 300 17.28 5.84 -29.07
C TRP A 300 16.99 7.08 -28.23
N ILE A 301 17.87 7.38 -27.28
CA ILE A 301 17.68 8.47 -26.32
C ILE A 301 18.62 9.61 -26.68
N PRO A 302 18.13 10.86 -26.83
CA PRO A 302 19.00 12.00 -27.04
C PRO A 302 19.71 12.36 -25.74
N VAL A 303 21.04 12.27 -25.75
CA VAL A 303 21.89 12.66 -24.63
C VAL A 303 22.72 13.89 -24.99
N MET A 304 22.90 14.79 -24.03
CA MET A 304 23.79 15.94 -24.22
C MET A 304 25.24 15.45 -24.19
N THR A 305 25.99 15.77 -25.24
CA THR A 305 27.44 15.65 -25.23
C THR A 305 27.96 16.65 -24.22
N SER A 306 28.26 16.23 -22.98
CA SER A 306 29.07 17.07 -22.11
C SER A 306 30.40 17.28 -22.81
N ALA A 307 30.79 18.53 -23.05
CA ALA A 307 32.11 18.86 -23.53
C ALA A 307 33.13 18.24 -22.57
N LYS A 308 33.69 17.09 -22.95
CA LYS A 308 34.79 16.45 -22.24
C LYS A 308 35.90 17.50 -22.25
N ALA A 309 36.25 18.00 -21.05
CA ALA A 309 37.29 18.99 -20.87
C ALA A 309 38.51 18.60 -21.73
N GLU A 310 38.93 19.53 -22.59
CA GLU A 310 40.18 19.40 -23.34
C GLU A 310 41.28 18.98 -22.37
N PRO A 311 42.09 17.95 -22.69
CA PRO A 311 43.29 17.70 -21.93
C PRO A 311 44.16 18.96 -22.03
N LYS A 312 44.31 19.67 -20.92
CA LYS A 312 45.27 20.77 -20.77
C LYS A 312 46.62 20.28 -21.33
N PRO A 313 47.26 20.98 -22.27
CA PRO A 313 48.58 20.57 -22.74
C PRO A 313 49.51 20.46 -21.54
N GLN A 314 50.18 19.31 -21.42
CA GLN A 314 51.21 19.09 -20.40
C GLN A 314 52.25 20.21 -20.55
N PRO A 315 52.66 20.88 -19.45
CA PRO A 315 53.83 21.73 -19.51
C PRO A 315 55.01 20.82 -19.85
N GLU A 316 55.75 21.21 -20.89
CA GLU A 316 57.05 20.66 -21.22
C GLU A 316 57.90 20.73 -19.94
N ASP A 317 58.25 19.55 -19.43
CA ASP A 317 59.15 19.38 -18.29
C ASP A 317 60.54 19.79 -18.76
N ASP A 318 60.85 21.08 -18.54
CA ASP A 318 62.11 21.71 -18.84
C ASP A 318 63.17 21.05 -17.95
N GLY A 319 63.91 20.12 -18.55
CA GLY A 319 64.98 19.43 -17.88
C GLY A 319 66.09 20.40 -17.53
N SER A 320 66.31 20.67 -16.25
CA SER A 320 67.63 20.93 -15.69
C SER A 320 67.56 21.06 -14.17
N ASP A 321 67.94 20.00 -13.46
CA ASP A 321 68.82 20.15 -12.30
C ASP A 321 69.61 18.86 -12.06
N VAL A 322 70.87 18.92 -12.48
CA VAL A 322 71.90 17.93 -12.18
C VAL A 322 72.49 18.33 -10.82
N GLU A 323 72.00 17.71 -9.75
CA GLU A 323 72.67 17.74 -8.44
C GLU A 323 73.42 16.42 -8.26
N ARG A 324 74.72 16.42 -8.56
CA ARG A 324 75.65 15.34 -8.21
C ARG A 324 76.41 15.73 -6.95
N ASP A 325 76.18 14.94 -5.91
CA ASP A 325 77.05 14.52 -4.79
C ASP A 325 78.27 15.38 -4.42
N PRO A 326 78.40 15.73 -3.13
CA PRO A 326 79.69 15.98 -2.50
C PRO A 326 80.11 14.79 -1.61
N ALA A 327 81.07 13.97 -2.08
CA ALA A 327 81.85 13.10 -1.19
C ALA A 327 83.25 12.73 -1.75
N SER A 328 84.28 13.17 -1.01
CA SER A 328 85.59 12.52 -0.78
C SER A 328 86.68 12.56 -1.86
N CYS A 329 87.64 13.49 -1.72
CA CYS A 329 88.96 13.27 -1.10
C CYS A 329 89.76 14.57 -1.00
#